data_AF-A0A356NHR9-F1
#
_entry.id   AF-A0A356NHR9-F1
#
_cell.length_a   1.000
_cell.length_b   1.000
_cell.length_c   1.000
_cell.angle_alpha   90.00
_cell.angle_beta   90.00
_cell.angle_gamma   90.00
#
_symmetry.space_group_name_H-M   'P 1'
#
loop_
_entity.id
_entity.type
_entity.pdbx_description
1 polymer ?
#
loop_
_entity_poly.entity_id
_entity_poly.type
_entity_poly.pdbx_seq_one_letter_code
_entity_poly.pdbx_strand_id
1 'polypeptide(L)' 'ADLARNMTERLMAYALGRHLEGYDEVVIDRLMTRIAKDDYRMRTIITEVIASYLFTHRAVEE' A
#
# COMPACT_ATOMS: atom_id res chain seq x y z
N ALA A 1 4.92 12.34 -7.01
CA ALA A 1 4.58 10.91 -6.91
C ALA A 1 5.38 10.23 -5.79
N ASP A 2 6.68 10.53 -5.65
CA ASP A 2 7.59 9.84 -4.72
C ASP A 2 7.19 9.95 -3.24
N LEU A 3 6.70 11.13 -2.81
CA LEU A 3 6.18 11.30 -1.45
C LEU A 3 4.99 10.36 -1.17
N ALA A 4 4.03 10.30 -2.10
CA ALA A 4 2.86 9.43 -1.96
C ALA A 4 3.27 7.96 -1.98
N ARG A 5 4.22 7.57 -2.85
CA ARG A 5 4.80 6.22 -2.87
C ARG A 5 5.43 5.85 -1.52
N ASN A 6 6.30 6.70 -1.00
CA ASN A 6 6.94 6.48 0.29
C ASN A 6 5.92 6.39 1.43
N MET A 7 4.88 7.23 1.41
CA MET A 7 3.79 7.15 2.37
C MET A 7 3.02 5.84 2.27
N THR A 8 2.66 5.40 1.06
CA THR A 8 1.97 4.13 0.84
C THR A 8 2.82 2.95 1.30
N GLU A 9 4.12 2.94 1.01
CA GLU A 9 5.06 1.89 1.44
C GLU A 9 5.16 1.82 2.97
N ARG A 10 5.38 2.97 3.64
CA ARG A 10 5.49 3.02 5.10
C ARG A 10 4.18 2.66 5.80
N LEU A 11 3.05 3.11 5.24
CA LEU A 11 1.73 2.79 5.78
C LEU A 11 1.41 1.30 5.61
N MET A 12 1.75 0.71 4.47
CA MET A 12 1.59 -0.72 4.23
C MET A 12 2.48 -1.54 5.17
N ALA A 13 3.76 -1.19 5.29
CA ALA A 13 4.67 -1.86 6.22
C ALA A 13 4.15 -1.80 7.67
N TYR A 14 3.66 -0.64 8.10
CA TYR A 14 3.04 -0.49 9.41
C TYR A 14 1.77 -1.35 9.56
N ALA A 15 0.92 -1.37 8.55
CA ALA A 15 -0.32 -2.15 8.55
C ALA A 15 -0.07 -3.67 8.55
N LEU A 16 1.01 -4.11 7.90
CA LEU A 16 1.44 -5.51 7.86
C LEU A 16 2.29 -5.90 9.07
N GLY A 17 2.92 -4.94 9.77
CA GLY A 17 3.82 -5.20 10.89
C GLY A 17 5.15 -5.83 10.47
N ARG A 18 5.48 -5.79 9.17
CA ARG A 18 6.74 -6.30 8.59
C ARG A 18 7.27 -5.34 7.54
N HIS A 19 8.54 -5.50 7.19
CA HIS A 19 9.09 -4.84 6.01
C HIS A 19 8.43 -5.39 4.73
N LEU A 20 8.30 -4.52 3.73
CA LEU A 20 7.83 -4.93 2.40
C LEU A 20 8.92 -5.74 1.70
N GLU A 21 8.51 -6.82 1.04
CA GLU A 21 9.36 -7.68 0.24
C GLU A 21 9.18 -7.35 -1.25
N GLY A 22 10.08 -7.87 -2.10
CA GLY A 22 10.04 -7.57 -3.53
C GLY A 22 8.72 -7.90 -4.22
N TYR A 23 7.96 -8.88 -3.72
CA TYR A 23 6.63 -9.19 -4.26
C TYR A 23 5.57 -8.14 -3.91
N ASP A 24 5.73 -7.44 -2.78
CA ASP A 24 4.82 -6.39 -2.34
C ASP A 24 4.93 -5.13 -3.23
N GLU A 25 6.09 -4.89 -3.86
CA GLU A 25 6.31 -3.75 -4.76
C GLU A 25 5.30 -3.72 -5.91
N VAL A 26 4.95 -4.89 -6.47
CA VAL A 26 3.94 -5.00 -7.54
C VAL A 26 2.57 -4.52 -7.05
N VAL A 27 2.23 -4.77 -5.79
CA VAL A 27 0.98 -4.30 -5.19
C VAL A 27 1.04 -2.80 -4.95
N ILE A 28 2.17 -2.28 -4.45
CA ILE A 28 2.40 -0.84 -4.26
C ILE A 28 2.27 -0.10 -5.60
N ASP A 29 2.86 -0.59 -6.68
CA ASP A 29 2.77 0.03 -8.01
C ASP A 29 1.31 0.09 -8.51
N ARG A 30 0.53 -0.97 -8.27
CA ARG A 30 -0.91 -1.02 -8.60
C ARG A 30 -1.73 -0.05 -7.75
N LEU A 31 -1.39 0.11 -6.47
CA LEU A 31 -2.03 1.09 -5.59
C LEU A 31 -1.69 2.51 -6.03
N MET A 32 -0.41 2.78 -6.35
CA MET A 32 0.04 4.08 -6.85
C MET A 32 -0.66 4.49 -8.15
N THR A 33 -0.92 3.54 -9.04
CA THR A 33 -1.70 3.80 -10.27
C THR A 33 -3.14 4.24 -9.95
N ARG A 34 -3.77 3.68 -8.92
CA ARG A 34 -5.12 4.07 -8.48
C ARG A 34 -5.13 5.39 -7.75
N ILE A 35 -4.19 5.59 -6.83
CA ILE A 35 -3.98 6.82 -6.07
C ILE A 35 -3.70 8.01 -7.01
N ALA A 36 -2.93 7.81 -8.08
CA ALA A 36 -2.64 8.84 -9.08
C ALA A 36 -3.88 9.30 -9.85
N LYS A 37 -4.89 8.43 -10.03
CA LYS A 37 -6.17 8.80 -10.67
C LYS A 37 -6.99 9.76 -9.81
N ASP A 38 -6.75 9.79 -8.51
CA ASP A 38 -7.41 10.68 -7.55
C ASP A 38 -6.44 11.72 -6.96
N ASP A 39 -5.49 12.18 -7.77
CA ASP A 39 -4.56 13.28 -7.45
C ASP A 39 -3.81 13.08 -6.12
N TYR A 40 -3.42 11.85 -5.81
CA TYR A 40 -2.65 11.50 -4.61
C TYR A 40 -3.30 11.92 -3.29
N ARG A 41 -4.64 12.01 -3.26
CA ARG A 41 -5.38 12.38 -2.05
C ARG A 41 -5.09 11.42 -0.90
N MET A 42 -4.76 11.98 0.26
CA MET A 42 -4.42 11.20 1.47
C MET A 42 -5.53 10.22 1.87
N ARG A 43 -6.79 10.63 1.74
CA ARG A 43 -7.94 9.75 1.99
C ARG A 43 -7.88 8.50 1.11
N THR A 44 -7.57 8.67 -0.17
CA THR A 44 -7.51 7.60 -1.17
C THR A 44 -6.31 6.70 -0.93
N ILE A 45 -5.16 7.26 -0.52
CA ILE A 45 -4.02 6.44 -0.07
C ILE A 45 -4.44 5.49 1.06
N ILE A 46 -5.09 6.02 2.09
CA ILE A 46 -5.54 5.22 3.24
C ILE A 46 -6.56 4.16 2.79
N THR A 47 -7.57 4.56 2.02
CA THR A 47 -8.61 3.65 1.53
C THR A 47 -8.04 2.52 0.66
N GLU A 48 -7.12 2.83 -0.25
CA GLU A 48 -6.49 1.85 -1.12
C GLU A 48 -5.59 0.89 -0.34
N VAL A 49 -4.87 1.36 0.68
CA VAL A 49 -4.05 0.50 1.55
C VAL A 49 -4.90 -0.49 2.34
N ILE A 50 -5.97 -0.03 3.01
CA ILE A 50 -6.84 -0.92 3.80
C ILE A 50 -7.68 -1.86 2.93
N ALA A 51 -7.99 -1.47 1.69
CA ALA A 51 -8.68 -2.31 0.72
C ALA A 51 -7.73 -3.23 -0.06
N SER A 52 -6.42 -3.14 0.17
CA SER A 52 -5.44 -3.93 -0.56
C SER A 52 -5.50 -5.40 -0.18
N TYR A 53 -5.09 -6.26 -1.13
CA TYR A 53 -4.97 -7.69 -0.89
C TYR A 53 -3.99 -8.00 0.25
N LEU A 54 -2.85 -7.29 0.32
CA LEU A 54 -1.85 -7.47 1.37
C LEU A 54 -2.43 -7.26 2.77
N PHE A 55 -3.29 -6.24 2.93
CA PHE A 55 -3.92 -5.95 4.21
C PHE A 55 -5.04 -6.94 4.55
N THR A 56 -5.90 -7.25 3.58
CA THR A 56 -7.09 -8.10 3.80
C THR A 56 -6.77 -9.59 3.91
N HIS A 57 -5.71 -10.05 3.23
CA HIS A 57 -5.27 -11.43 3.23
C HIS A 57 -3.91 -11.54 3.91
N ARG A 58 -3.79 -10.98 5.11
CA ARG A 58 -2.65 -11.24 6.00
C ARG A 58 -2.55 -12.77 6.15
N ALA A 59 -1.62 -13.38 5.41
CA ALA A 59 -1.20 -14.74 5.68
C ALA A 59 -0.62 -14.69 7.10
N VAL A 60 -1.42 -15.14 8.06
CA VAL A 60 -0.89 -15.62 9.33
C VAL A 60 -0.11 -16.85 8.92
N GLU A 61 1.17 -16.69 8.61
CA GLU A 61 2.09 -17.81 8.73
C GLU A 61 2.18 -18.09 10.24
N GLU A 62 1.58 -19.21 10.65
CA GLU A 62 1.66 -19.77 12.00
C GLU A 62 3.10 -20.11 12.40
#